data_AF-A0A524AKB7-F1
#
_entry.id   AF-A0A524AKB7-F1
#
_cell.length_a   1.000
_cell.length_b   1.000
_cell.length_c   1.000
_cell.angle_alpha   90.00
_cell.angle_beta   90.00
_cell.angle_gamma   90.00
#
_symmetry.space_group_name_H-M   'P 1'
#
loop_
_entity.id
_entity.type
_entity.pdbx_description
1 polymer ?
#
loop_
_entity_poly.entity_id
_entity_poly.type
_entity_poly.pdbx_seq_one_letter_code
_entity_poly.pdbx_strand_id
1 'polypeptide(L)' 'MGYFRILAAIPGFFLSSFFLMLLWDAIAVRLGIGVDINYVTAMLINITLWIAIAPLAAASAKKKFFG' A
#
# COMPACT_ATOMS: atom_id res chain seq x y z
N MET A 1 -4.49 23.41 7.87
CA MET A 1 -3.21 22.75 7.49
C MET A 1 -3.44 21.34 6.88
N GLY A 2 -4.31 21.20 5.87
CA GLY A 2 -4.70 19.88 5.31
C GLY A 2 -4.09 19.55 3.94
N TYR A 3 -3.99 20.53 3.04
CA TYR A 3 -3.57 20.31 1.65
C TYR A 3 -2.14 19.79 1.50
N PHE A 4 -1.18 20.27 2.31
CA PHE A 4 0.20 19.79 2.27
C PHE A 4 0.39 18.34 2.72
N ARG A 5 -0.56 17.77 3.49
CA ARG A 5 -0.49 16.35 3.89
C ARG A 5 -0.76 15.42 2.71
N ILE A 6 -1.61 15.85 1.77
CA ILE A 6 -1.89 15.08 0.54
C ILE A 6 -0.65 15.08 -0.36
N LEU A 7 0.04 16.22 -0.49
CA LEU A 7 1.29 16.30 -1.26
C LEU A 7 2.41 15.46 -0.64
N ALA A 8 2.50 15.39 0.70
CA ALA A 8 3.47 14.53 1.39
C ALA A 8 3.17 13.03 1.22
N ALA A 9 1.91 12.64 0.93
CA ALA A 9 1.55 11.24 0.71
C ALA A 9 2.07 10.70 -0.64
N ILE A 10 2.29 11.58 -1.64
CA ILE A 10 2.75 11.19 -2.97
C ILE A 10 4.16 10.56 -2.90
N PRO A 11 5.19 11.19 -2.30
CA PRO A 11 6.49 10.53 -2.11
C PRO A 11 6.40 9.22 -1.31
N GLY A 12 5.56 9.20 -0.27
CA GLY A 12 5.35 8.00 0.55
C GLY A 12 4.77 6.83 -0.24
N PHE A 13 3.89 7.10 -1.21
CA PHE A 13 3.31 6.09 -2.08
C PHE A 13 4.37 5.42 -2.98
N PHE A 14 5.26 6.20 -3.59
CA PHE A 14 6.33 5.67 -4.44
C PHE A 14 7.35 4.88 -3.62
N LEU A 15 7.72 5.38 -2.44
CA LEU A 15 8.65 4.70 -1.55
C LEU A 15 8.05 3.38 -1.01
N SER A 16 6.74 3.35 -0.72
CA SER A 16 6.03 2.12 -0.34
C SER A 16 6.07 1.06 -1.44
N SER A 17 5.89 1.48 -2.71
CA SER A 17 5.98 0.58 -3.86
C SER A 17 7.41 0.03 -4.03
N PHE A 18 8.43 0.87 -3.79
CA PHE A 18 9.82 0.46 -3.81
C PHE A 18 10.14 -0.55 -2.70
N PHE A 19 9.68 -0.30 -1.48
CA PHE A 19 9.84 -1.26 -0.37
C PHE A 19 9.12 -2.57 -0.67
N LEU A 20 7.92 -2.53 -1.23
CA LEU A 20 7.19 -3.74 -1.62
C LEU A 20 8.03 -4.60 -2.59
N MET A 21 8.65 -3.96 -3.59
CA MET A 21 9.56 -4.64 -4.53
C MET A 21 10.77 -5.25 -3.79
N LEU A 22 11.44 -4.49 -2.92
CA LEU A 22 12.64 -4.97 -2.21
C LEU A 22 12.36 -6.11 -1.23
N LEU A 23 11.17 -6.10 -0.62
CA LEU A 23 10.75 -7.09 0.38
C LEU A 23 9.96 -8.24 -0.23
N TRP A 24 9.73 -8.22 -1.55
CA TRP A 24 8.88 -9.19 -2.25
C TRP A 24 9.39 -10.63 -2.09
N ASP A 25 10.69 -10.87 -2.27
CA ASP A 25 11.28 -12.21 -2.24
C ASP A 25 10.99 -12.94 -0.93
N ALA A 26 11.04 -12.22 0.20
CA ALA A 26 10.75 -12.78 1.51
C ALA A 26 9.30 -13.27 1.65
N ILE A 27 8.36 -12.65 0.91
CA ILE A 27 6.95 -13.03 0.86
C ILE A 27 6.75 -14.13 -0.18
N ALA A 28 7.31 -13.96 -1.38
CA ALA A 28 7.15 -14.84 -2.53
C ALA A 28 7.58 -16.28 -2.21
N VAL A 29 8.74 -16.44 -1.56
CA VAL A 29 9.23 -17.75 -1.11
C VAL A 29 8.24 -18.46 -0.17
N ARG A 30 7.62 -17.72 0.76
CA ARG A 30 6.66 -18.30 1.72
C ARG A 30 5.34 -18.69 1.08
N LEU A 31 4.97 -18.01 -0.01
CA LEU A 31 3.75 -18.28 -0.77
C LEU A 31 3.97 -19.31 -1.90
N GLY A 32 5.20 -19.80 -2.09
CA GLY A 32 5.54 -20.68 -3.22
C GLY A 32 5.44 -19.97 -4.57
N ILE A 33 5.51 -18.64 -4.59
CA ILE A 33 5.46 -17.82 -5.79
C ILE A 33 6.90 -17.61 -6.27
N GLY A 34 7.26 -18.20 -7.41
CA GLY A 34 8.59 -18.05 -8.04
C GLY A 34 8.70 -16.90 -9.03
N VAL A 35 7.86 -15.86 -8.87
CA VAL A 35 7.79 -14.73 -9.80
C VAL A 35 8.36 -13.50 -9.11
N ASP A 36 9.44 -12.96 -9.67
CA ASP A 36 9.97 -11.66 -9.25
C ASP A 36 9.10 -10.53 -9.81
N ILE A 37 8.98 -9.44 -9.07
CA ILE A 37 8.23 -8.27 -9.51
C ILE A 37 9.17 -7.10 -9.79
N ASN A 38 8.92 -6.41 -10.89
CA ASN A 38 9.58 -5.14 -11.17
C ASN A 38 8.85 -3.99 -10.45
N TYR A 39 9.44 -2.80 -10.51
CA TYR A 39 8.90 -1.62 -9.84
C TYR A 39 7.48 -1.26 -10.29
N VAL A 40 7.17 -1.42 -11.59
CA VAL A 40 5.83 -1.12 -12.12
C VAL A 40 4.80 -2.09 -11.55
N THR A 41 5.12 -3.38 -11.51
CA THR A 41 4.26 -4.40 -10.89
C THR A 41 4.08 -4.14 -9.39
N ALA A 42 5.15 -3.80 -8.67
CA ALA A 42 5.06 -3.43 -7.26
C ALA A 42 4.19 -2.18 -7.03
N MET A 43 4.27 -1.20 -7.93
CA MET A 43 3.41 -0.01 -7.92
C MET A 43 1.95 -0.40 -8.11
N LEU A 44 1.63 -1.25 -9.09
CA LEU A 44 0.26 -1.74 -9.30
C LEU A 44 -0.30 -2.47 -8.07
N ILE A 45 0.48 -3.37 -7.46
CA ILE A 45 0.09 -4.05 -6.21
C ILE A 45 -0.20 -3.02 -5.12
N ASN A 46 0.68 -2.03 -4.95
CA ASN A 46 0.49 -0.99 -3.96
C ASN A 46 -0.80 -0.17 -4.22
N ILE A 47 -1.10 0.21 -5.48
CA ILE A 47 -2.37 0.86 -5.84
C ILE A 47 -3.56 -0.02 -5.44
N THR A 48 -3.51 -1.31 -5.79
CA THR A 48 -4.59 -2.26 -5.47
C THR A 48 -4.83 -2.34 -3.97
N LEU A 49 -3.78 -2.39 -3.15
CA LEU A 49 -3.89 -2.39 -1.69
C LEU A 49 -4.54 -1.09 -1.18
N TRP A 50 -4.12 0.07 -1.66
CA TRP A 50 -4.70 1.35 -1.24
C TRP A 50 -6.20 1.45 -1.57
N ILE A 51 -6.60 1.01 -2.76
CA ILE A 51 -8.01 0.99 -3.17
C ILE A 51 -8.81 -0.02 -2.33
N ALA A 52 -8.27 -1.22 -2.11
CA ALA A 52 -8.93 -2.27 -1.33
C ALA A 52 -9.09 -1.90 0.16
N ILE A 53 -8.13 -1.18 0.74
CA ILE A 53 -8.14 -0.78 2.15
C ILE A 53 -9.05 0.43 2.39
N ALA A 54 -9.30 1.30 1.39
CA ALA A 54 -10.07 2.52 1.59
C ALA A 54 -11.47 2.28 2.22
N PRO A 55 -12.29 1.30 1.78
CA PRO A 55 -13.55 0.97 2.44
C PRO A 55 -13.38 0.42 3.87
N LEU A 56 -12.35 -0.40 4.10
CA LEU A 56 -12.05 -0.96 5.42
C LEU A 56 -11.64 0.13 6.42
N ALA A 57 -10.82 1.08 5.98
CA ALA A 57 -10.45 2.25 6.76
C ALA A 57 -11.67 3.13 7.07
N ALA A 58 -12.56 3.35 6.09
CA ALA A 58 -13.78 4.12 6.27
C ALA A 58 -14.75 3.47 7.27
N ALA A 59 -14.95 2.15 7.19
CA ALA A 59 -15.77 1.40 8.14
C ALA A 59 -15.19 1.47 9.57
N SER A 60 -13.87 1.35 9.70
CA SER A 60 -13.17 1.42 10.99
C SER A 60 -13.23 2.81 11.63
N ALA A 61 -13.20 3.88 10.83
CA ALA A 61 -13.29 5.26 11.31
C ALA A 61 -14.64 5.57 11.98
N LYS A 62 -15.74 4.95 11.51
CA LYS A 62 -17.08 5.12 12.11
C LYS A 62 -17.13 4.67 13.57
N LYS A 63 -16.37 3.63 13.94
CA LYS A 63 -16.32 3.11 15.31
C LYS A 63 -15.76 4.12 16.31
N LYS A 64 -14.88 5.04 15.87
CA LYS A 64 -14.30 6.09 16.72
C LYS A 64 -15.26 7.25 17.00
N PHE A 65 -16.35 7.38 16.24
CA PHE A 65 -17.33 8.46 16.40
C PHE A 65 -18.56 8.07 17.24
N PHE A 66 -18.79 6.77 17.48
CA PHE A 66 -19.93 6.23 18.22
C PHE A 66 -19.54 5.38 19.45
N GLY A 67 -18.27 5.42 19.85
CA GLY A 67 -17.73 4.72 21.02
C GLY A 67 -17.15 5.68 22.04
#